data_AF-A0A953ZA06-F1
#
_entry.id   AF-A0A953ZA06-F1
#
_cell.length_a   1.000
_cell.length_b   1.000
_cell.length_c   1.000
_cell.angle_alpha   90.00
_cell.angle_beta   90.00
_cell.angle_gamma   90.00
#
_symmetry.space_group_name_H-M   'P 1'
#
loop_
_entity.id
_entity.type
_entity.pdbx_description
1 polymer ?
#
loop_
_entity_poly.entity_id
_entity_poly.type
_entity_poly.pdbx_seq_one_letter_code
_entity_poly.pdbx_strand_id
1 'polypeptide(L)'
;MSSARDELVDIQQRLVEELKENIYDTVGRNDDELDAYYHDYQSEFQAGFERLSTRDEIVQRLMRANIAYFGDYHTLRSSQTAVLDLLQGAAERGRKIVLGVEMLHAADKVHAQALMDGEIDDDAFRWRVKWDQSWGFSWASYKRFFAFSKQYQVPLFGLNINADGRENDLAYRDQFSGELVSALTQLYPERLVAVVYGDLHLAGTHLPKVVEENLRTYGTKRRAVRIYQNSETLYWQLVEQRLEHVVDYIKMRLDQYVVMNATPLVKFQSFSNWQQHRQEIVFEGSDDIDLQAETALVDEVYHYVRTIVDYLGLQLEEEANFELYTASDLDLLSNLVARGLYTEAEMDALKDYIGMAETAFFERARVLYVANFTVSNAAEAAARYVLAETRPTSNDAIDARDEFYARCMVEALAFFCSKIIDPRRHARNKDSWEATLTKFRRRRKLGRIQRLDLQAAKGFLKHKQYEQRVTEQGSYTGAPRSLFGLPTDQHVLLTRALGRSLGDRMYAALGSGITKELIREAASDDLRKPNKSRDRYFQMLRLSQDADVFRPEQRGALPRSFMDDE
;
A
#
# COMPACT_ATOMS: atom_id res chain seq x y z
N MET A 1 24.76 -17.67 -14.63
CA MET A 1 24.74 -16.79 -13.45
C MET A 1 23.29 -16.44 -13.20
N SER A 2 22.81 -16.53 -11.97
CA SER A 2 21.46 -16.08 -11.59
C SER A 2 21.31 -14.61 -11.97
N SER A 3 20.19 -14.19 -12.57
CA SER A 3 19.99 -12.76 -12.84
C SER A 3 19.70 -12.04 -11.51
N ALA A 4 20.00 -10.74 -11.42
CA ALA A 4 19.70 -9.94 -10.23
C ALA A 4 18.21 -10.01 -9.82
N ARG A 5 17.32 -10.28 -10.79
CA ARG A 5 15.90 -10.53 -10.55
C ARG A 5 15.64 -11.89 -9.93
N ASP A 6 16.30 -12.95 -10.39
CA ASP A 6 16.07 -14.30 -9.86
C ASP A 6 16.52 -14.36 -8.39
N GLU A 7 17.63 -13.70 -8.03
CA GLU A 7 18.03 -13.48 -6.62
C GLU A 7 16.95 -12.75 -5.80
N LEU A 8 16.26 -11.75 -6.37
CA LEU A 8 15.17 -11.05 -5.70
C LEU A 8 13.98 -11.98 -5.46
N VAL A 9 13.63 -12.83 -6.43
CA VAL A 9 12.55 -13.80 -6.28
C VAL A 9 12.87 -14.78 -5.15
N ASP A 10 14.09 -15.29 -5.08
CA ASP A 10 14.53 -16.20 -4.01
C ASP A 10 14.43 -15.54 -2.64
N ILE A 11 14.85 -14.27 -2.52
CA ILE A 11 14.69 -13.47 -1.29
C ILE A 11 13.21 -13.36 -0.92
N GLN A 12 12.35 -13.03 -1.87
CA GLN A 12 10.91 -12.88 -1.62
C GLN A 12 10.27 -14.19 -1.14
N GLN A 13 10.61 -15.31 -1.77
CA GLN A 13 10.10 -16.62 -1.36
C GLN A 13 10.55 -16.98 0.05
N ARG A 14 11.85 -16.78 0.35
CA ARG A 14 12.40 -17.05 1.69
C ARG A 14 11.72 -16.19 2.77
N LEU A 15 11.58 -14.88 2.55
CA LEU A 15 10.91 -13.98 3.49
C LEU A 15 9.46 -14.41 3.77
N VAL A 16 8.74 -14.84 2.72
CA VAL A 16 7.35 -15.31 2.86
C VAL A 16 7.28 -16.60 3.66
N GLU A 17 8.18 -17.55 3.40
CA GLU A 17 8.20 -18.83 4.10
C GLU A 17 8.54 -18.65 5.59
N GLU A 18 9.62 -17.92 5.89
CA GLU A 18 10.03 -17.59 7.27
C GLU A 18 8.88 -16.90 8.04
N LEU A 19 8.18 -15.96 7.40
CA LEU A 19 7.05 -15.27 8.02
C LEU A 19 5.84 -16.19 8.24
N LYS A 20 5.53 -17.08 7.30
CA LYS A 20 4.45 -18.05 7.46
C LYS A 20 4.73 -19.01 8.60
N GLU A 21 5.95 -19.55 8.68
CA GLU A 21 6.38 -20.41 9.79
C GLU A 21 6.18 -19.70 11.14
N ASN A 22 6.63 -18.45 11.27
CA ASN A 22 6.44 -17.66 12.49
C ASN A 22 4.95 -17.44 12.85
N ILE A 23 4.10 -17.16 11.86
CA ILE A 23 2.65 -17.01 12.05
C ILE A 23 2.04 -18.34 12.52
N TYR A 24 2.39 -19.46 11.88
CA TYR A 24 1.89 -20.78 12.25
C TYR A 24 2.29 -21.18 13.66
N ASP A 25 3.53 -20.90 14.06
CA ASP A 25 4.02 -21.19 15.40
C ASP A 25 3.30 -20.35 16.48
N THR A 26 2.86 -19.13 16.14
CA THR A 26 2.19 -18.21 17.08
C THR A 26 0.68 -18.44 17.17
N VAL A 27 0.00 -18.71 16.05
CA VAL A 27 -1.47 -18.89 16.00
C VAL A 27 -1.89 -20.30 16.42
N GLY A 28 -1.00 -21.29 16.28
CA GLY A 28 -1.34 -22.69 16.46
C GLY A 28 -2.06 -23.27 15.23
N ARG A 29 -2.40 -24.56 15.28
CA ARG A 29 -3.11 -25.23 14.19
C ARG A 29 -4.59 -24.85 14.20
N ASN A 30 -5.14 -24.64 13.00
CA ASN A 30 -6.57 -24.52 12.79
C ASN A 30 -7.29 -25.82 13.20
N ASP A 31 -8.60 -25.71 13.46
CA ASP A 31 -9.46 -26.90 13.51
C ASP A 31 -9.76 -27.43 12.09
N ASP A 32 -10.26 -28.66 12.02
CA ASP A 32 -10.56 -29.36 10.76
C ASP A 32 -11.59 -28.61 9.89
N GLU A 33 -12.50 -27.85 10.52
CA GLU A 33 -13.55 -27.10 9.82
C GLU A 33 -12.99 -25.85 9.14
N LEU A 34 -12.15 -25.09 9.84
CA LEU A 34 -11.44 -23.94 9.30
C LEU A 34 -10.44 -24.36 8.21
N ASP A 35 -9.75 -25.49 8.37
CA ASP A 35 -8.87 -26.03 7.34
C ASP A 35 -9.62 -26.44 6.07
N ALA A 36 -10.79 -27.08 6.20
CA ALA A 36 -11.66 -27.38 5.06
C ALA A 36 -12.14 -26.10 4.36
N TYR A 37 -12.55 -25.09 5.13
CA TYR A 37 -12.98 -23.80 4.60
C TYR A 37 -11.84 -23.08 3.85
N TYR A 38 -10.63 -23.12 4.40
CA TYR A 38 -9.44 -22.59 3.73
C TYR A 38 -9.11 -23.37 2.46
N HIS A 39 -9.20 -24.70 2.49
CA HIS A 39 -8.96 -25.56 1.34
C HIS A 39 -9.92 -25.25 0.17
N ASP A 40 -11.21 -25.11 0.45
CA ASP A 40 -12.23 -24.74 -0.52
C ASP A 40 -11.90 -23.39 -1.19
N TYR A 41 -11.52 -22.39 -0.39
CA TYR A 41 -11.08 -21.09 -0.92
C TYR A 41 -9.82 -21.21 -1.79
N GLN A 42 -8.80 -21.96 -1.36
CA GLN A 42 -7.57 -22.15 -2.14
C GLN A 42 -7.82 -22.91 -3.45
N SER A 43 -8.78 -23.82 -3.48
CA SER A 43 -9.13 -24.60 -4.66
C SER A 43 -9.57 -23.73 -5.85
N GLU A 44 -10.13 -22.54 -5.58
CA GLU A 44 -10.54 -21.58 -6.62
C GLU A 44 -9.37 -21.22 -7.56
N PHE A 45 -8.15 -21.16 -7.03
CA PHE A 45 -6.95 -20.69 -7.72
C PHE A 45 -6.12 -21.79 -8.39
N GLN A 46 -6.38 -23.07 -8.11
CA GLN A 46 -5.55 -24.19 -8.59
C GLN A 46 -5.50 -24.30 -10.12
N ALA A 47 -6.60 -23.96 -10.79
CA ALA A 47 -6.67 -23.98 -12.26
C ALA A 47 -5.93 -22.81 -12.93
N GLY A 48 -5.33 -21.90 -12.16
CA GLY A 48 -4.66 -20.70 -12.66
C GLY A 48 -5.63 -19.65 -13.19
N PHE A 49 -5.19 -18.88 -14.18
CA PHE A 49 -5.97 -17.79 -14.77
C PHE A 49 -6.02 -17.85 -16.30
N GLU A 50 -7.12 -17.37 -16.87
CA GLU A 50 -7.35 -17.31 -18.32
C GLU A 50 -6.46 -16.27 -19.00
N ARG A 51 -6.45 -15.04 -18.48
CA ARG A 51 -5.65 -13.93 -19.05
C ARG A 51 -5.51 -12.75 -18.09
N LEU A 52 -4.63 -11.83 -18.46
CA LEU A 52 -4.54 -10.52 -17.84
C LEU A 52 -5.82 -9.71 -18.11
N SER A 53 -6.19 -8.87 -17.14
CA SER A 53 -7.35 -8.00 -17.21
C SER A 53 -6.96 -6.55 -16.92
N THR A 54 -7.94 -5.67 -16.91
CA THR A 54 -7.76 -4.26 -16.57
C THR A 54 -8.83 -3.83 -15.59
N ARG A 55 -8.55 -2.77 -14.85
CA ARG A 55 -9.55 -2.07 -14.03
C ARG A 55 -10.83 -1.76 -14.83
N ASP A 56 -10.67 -1.29 -16.06
CA ASP A 56 -11.80 -0.94 -16.92
C ASP A 56 -12.70 -2.13 -17.20
N GLU A 57 -12.12 -3.29 -17.52
CA GLU A 57 -12.88 -4.52 -17.77
C GLU A 57 -13.72 -4.92 -16.56
N ILE A 58 -13.13 -4.90 -15.36
CA ILE A 58 -13.86 -5.23 -14.12
C ILE A 58 -15.00 -4.23 -13.90
N VAL A 59 -14.74 -2.93 -14.06
CA VAL A 59 -15.78 -1.90 -13.94
C VAL A 59 -16.90 -2.11 -14.97
N GLN A 60 -16.57 -2.43 -16.23
CA GLN A 60 -17.57 -2.77 -17.26
C GLN A 60 -18.38 -4.02 -16.87
N ARG A 61 -17.76 -4.98 -16.18
CA ARG A 61 -18.49 -6.14 -15.66
C ARG A 61 -19.44 -5.75 -14.53
N LEU A 62 -19.02 -4.89 -13.61
CA LEU A 62 -19.86 -4.34 -12.54
C LEU A 62 -21.07 -3.57 -13.08
N MET A 63 -20.94 -2.91 -14.24
CA MET A 63 -22.08 -2.25 -14.90
C MET A 63 -23.22 -3.21 -15.27
N ARG A 64 -22.90 -4.49 -15.52
CA ARG A 64 -23.84 -5.53 -16.00
C ARG A 64 -24.21 -6.55 -14.93
N ALA A 65 -23.57 -6.51 -13.77
CA ALA A 65 -23.80 -7.42 -12.66
C ALA A 65 -24.96 -6.94 -11.77
N ASN A 66 -25.66 -7.88 -11.16
CA ASN A 66 -26.64 -7.61 -10.10
C ASN A 66 -26.00 -7.69 -8.72
N ILE A 67 -25.02 -8.59 -8.55
CA ILE A 67 -24.30 -8.81 -7.31
C ILE A 67 -22.80 -8.79 -7.62
N ALA A 68 -22.00 -8.17 -6.75
CA ALA A 68 -20.55 -8.24 -6.82
C ALA A 68 -19.99 -8.56 -5.44
N TYR A 69 -19.21 -9.62 -5.34
CA TYR A 69 -18.48 -9.99 -4.12
C TYR A 69 -17.05 -9.49 -4.23
N PHE A 70 -16.59 -8.78 -3.20
CA PHE A 70 -15.25 -8.24 -3.07
C PHE A 70 -14.59 -8.84 -1.83
N GLY A 71 -13.48 -9.54 -2.04
CA GLY A 71 -12.72 -10.13 -0.96
C GLY A 71 -12.08 -9.06 -0.12
N ASP A 72 -12.06 -9.24 1.18
CA ASP A 72 -11.47 -8.31 2.12
C ASP A 72 -10.40 -9.02 2.95
N TYR A 73 -9.17 -8.52 2.89
CA TYR A 73 -8.11 -8.92 3.80
C TYR A 73 -7.99 -7.84 4.87
N HIS A 74 -8.60 -8.10 6.03
CA HIS A 74 -8.99 -7.06 6.99
C HIS A 74 -7.83 -6.20 7.52
N THR A 75 -6.64 -6.78 7.62
CA THR A 75 -5.43 -6.11 8.10
C THR A 75 -4.73 -5.30 7.03
N LEU A 76 -5.11 -5.47 5.76
CA LEU A 76 -4.42 -4.88 4.61
C LEU A 76 -5.20 -3.73 3.99
N ARG A 77 -4.77 -2.50 4.26
CA ARG A 77 -5.39 -1.27 3.73
C ARG A 77 -5.51 -1.19 2.21
N SER A 78 -4.59 -1.81 1.46
CA SER A 78 -4.65 -1.86 0.00
C SER A 78 -5.83 -2.71 -0.48
N SER A 79 -6.25 -3.72 0.30
CA SER A 79 -7.41 -4.54 -0.01
C SER A 79 -8.69 -3.71 -0.04
N GLN A 80 -8.98 -2.95 1.02
CA GLN A 80 -10.14 -2.05 1.05
C GLN A 80 -10.03 -0.92 0.00
N THR A 81 -8.80 -0.48 -0.32
CA THR A 81 -8.57 0.53 -1.36
C THR A 81 -8.96 0.03 -2.75
N ALA A 82 -8.61 -1.20 -3.09
CA ALA A 82 -8.96 -1.81 -4.38
C ALA A 82 -10.48 -1.92 -4.56
N VAL A 83 -11.21 -2.33 -3.51
CA VAL A 83 -12.68 -2.37 -3.54
C VAL A 83 -13.27 -0.99 -3.81
N LEU A 84 -12.86 0.02 -3.04
CA LEU A 84 -13.35 1.39 -3.19
C LEU A 84 -13.04 1.96 -4.57
N ASP A 85 -11.86 1.67 -5.12
CA ASP A 85 -11.49 2.11 -6.46
C ASP A 85 -12.42 1.54 -7.54
N LEU A 86 -12.70 0.24 -7.51
CA LEU A 86 -13.63 -0.41 -8.45
C LEU A 86 -15.06 0.11 -8.29
N LEU A 87 -15.55 0.26 -7.05
CA LEU A 87 -16.88 0.81 -6.78
C LEU A 87 -17.00 2.28 -7.22
N GLN A 88 -15.97 3.09 -7.00
CA GLN A 88 -15.88 4.45 -7.49
C GLN A 88 -15.96 4.49 -9.02
N GLY A 89 -15.19 3.64 -9.71
CA GLY A 89 -15.25 3.53 -11.16
C GLY A 89 -16.64 3.20 -11.70
N ALA A 90 -17.38 2.31 -11.03
CA ALA A 90 -18.75 1.98 -11.39
C ALA A 90 -19.73 3.12 -11.10
N ALA A 91 -19.63 3.75 -9.93
CA ALA A 91 -20.50 4.86 -9.52
C ALA A 91 -20.32 6.09 -10.43
N GLU A 92 -19.09 6.41 -10.82
CA GLU A 92 -18.77 7.50 -11.77
C GLU A 92 -19.36 7.26 -13.17
N ARG A 93 -19.57 6.00 -13.55
CA ARG A 93 -20.28 5.60 -14.78
C ARG A 93 -21.79 5.50 -14.60
N GLY A 94 -22.32 5.98 -13.47
CA GLY A 94 -23.75 6.04 -13.19
C GLY A 94 -24.34 4.73 -12.66
N ARG A 95 -23.53 3.73 -12.27
CA ARG A 95 -24.07 2.52 -11.64
C ARG A 95 -24.65 2.86 -10.28
N LYS A 96 -25.94 2.59 -10.09
CA LYS A 96 -26.58 2.66 -8.76
C LYS A 96 -26.15 1.45 -7.94
N ILE A 97 -25.61 1.70 -6.76
CA ILE A 97 -25.04 0.68 -5.86
C ILE A 97 -25.88 0.61 -4.58
N VAL A 98 -25.89 -0.57 -3.96
CA VAL A 98 -26.20 -0.82 -2.56
C VAL A 98 -24.97 -1.53 -1.99
N LEU A 99 -24.46 -1.05 -0.86
CA LEU A 99 -23.24 -1.57 -0.26
C LEU A 99 -23.60 -2.40 0.98
N GLY A 100 -23.29 -3.68 0.96
CA GLY A 100 -23.31 -4.58 2.11
C GLY A 100 -21.89 -4.82 2.59
N VAL A 101 -21.65 -4.67 3.89
CA VAL A 101 -20.31 -4.77 4.47
C VAL A 101 -20.27 -5.67 5.69
N GLU A 102 -19.22 -6.49 5.80
CA GLU A 102 -19.03 -7.41 6.92
C GLU A 102 -18.69 -6.72 8.25
N MET A 103 -17.95 -5.59 8.21
CA MET A 103 -17.48 -4.95 9.45
C MET A 103 -18.57 -4.35 10.34
N LEU A 104 -19.84 -4.44 9.94
CA LEU A 104 -20.98 -3.97 10.70
C LEU A 104 -22.00 -5.09 10.87
N HIS A 105 -22.60 -5.15 12.05
CA HIS A 105 -23.76 -5.99 12.25
C HIS A 105 -24.98 -5.41 11.55
N ALA A 106 -25.89 -6.27 11.12
CA ALA A 106 -27.16 -5.86 10.54
C ALA A 106 -27.98 -4.93 11.48
N ALA A 107 -27.82 -5.09 12.80
CA ALA A 107 -28.47 -4.27 13.82
C ALA A 107 -27.95 -2.81 13.87
N ASP A 108 -26.73 -2.54 13.41
CA ASP A 108 -26.05 -1.24 13.57
C ASP A 108 -26.41 -0.21 12.50
N LYS A 109 -27.39 -0.53 11.63
CA LYS A 109 -27.80 0.33 10.50
C LYS A 109 -28.13 1.76 10.93
N VAL A 110 -28.79 1.94 12.08
CA VAL A 110 -29.18 3.27 12.58
C VAL A 110 -27.94 4.12 12.91
N HIS A 111 -26.90 3.51 13.47
CA HIS A 111 -25.65 4.22 13.79
C HIS A 111 -24.87 4.56 12.53
N ALA A 112 -24.85 3.65 11.54
CA ALA A 112 -24.22 3.91 10.25
C ALA A 112 -24.86 5.10 9.54
N GLN A 113 -26.20 5.18 9.57
CA GLN A 113 -26.94 6.30 8.99
C GLN A 113 -26.66 7.62 9.72
N ALA A 114 -26.70 7.63 11.06
CA ALA A 114 -26.38 8.81 11.87
C ALA A 114 -24.96 9.36 11.59
N LEU A 115 -23.97 8.48 11.42
CA LEU A 115 -22.61 8.88 11.04
C LEU A 115 -22.58 9.51 9.64
N MET A 116 -23.26 8.89 8.66
CA MET A 116 -23.32 9.42 7.28
C MET A 116 -24.03 10.77 7.23
N ASP A 117 -25.07 10.98 8.03
CA ASP A 117 -25.81 12.24 8.12
C ASP A 117 -25.06 13.31 8.92
N GLY A 118 -24.02 12.92 9.66
CA GLY A 118 -23.20 13.83 10.48
C GLY A 118 -23.85 14.18 11.82
N GLU A 119 -24.80 13.36 12.28
CA GLU A 119 -25.44 13.48 13.60
C GLU A 119 -24.51 13.01 14.73
N ILE A 120 -23.57 12.12 14.40
CA ILE A 120 -22.54 11.61 15.31
C ILE A 120 -21.18 11.65 14.60
N ASP A 121 -20.11 11.80 15.38
CA ASP A 121 -18.73 11.77 14.88
C ASP A 121 -18.15 10.35 14.88
N ASP A 122 -16.90 10.24 14.39
CA ASP A 122 -16.16 8.99 14.27
C ASP A 122 -16.07 8.24 15.63
N ASP A 123 -15.77 8.95 16.72
CA ASP A 123 -15.57 8.35 18.04
C ASP A 123 -16.88 7.87 18.66
N ALA A 124 -17.93 8.69 18.57
CA ALA A 124 -19.25 8.33 19.07
C ALA A 124 -19.90 7.21 18.23
N PHE A 125 -19.55 7.06 16.95
CA PHE A 125 -19.93 5.90 16.15
C PHE A 125 -19.20 4.63 16.64
N ARG A 126 -17.86 4.67 16.72
CA ARG A 126 -17.02 3.54 17.16
C ARG A 126 -17.46 2.98 18.50
N TRP A 127 -17.77 3.86 19.45
CA TRP A 127 -18.27 3.46 20.76
C TRP A 127 -19.63 2.76 20.69
N ARG A 128 -20.59 3.29 19.91
CA ARG A 128 -21.95 2.72 19.81
C ARG A 128 -21.97 1.33 19.18
N VAL A 129 -21.16 1.10 18.15
CA VAL A 129 -21.07 -0.21 17.47
C VAL A 129 -20.06 -1.14 18.11
N LYS A 130 -19.42 -0.73 19.22
CA LYS A 130 -18.37 -1.49 19.91
C LYS A 130 -17.24 -1.92 18.98
N TRP A 131 -16.79 -1.00 18.12
CA TRP A 131 -15.91 -1.27 16.97
C TRP A 131 -14.68 -2.12 17.32
N ASP A 132 -14.00 -1.78 18.41
CA ASP A 132 -12.76 -2.45 18.80
C ASP A 132 -13.01 -3.87 19.32
N GLN A 133 -14.19 -4.15 19.90
CA GLN A 133 -14.59 -5.49 20.35
C GLN A 133 -15.23 -6.32 19.23
N SER A 134 -16.10 -5.71 18.41
CA SER A 134 -16.87 -6.40 17.38
C SER A 134 -16.09 -6.67 16.10
N TRP A 135 -15.16 -5.77 15.78
CA TRP A 135 -14.39 -5.84 14.54
C TRP A 135 -12.89 -5.88 14.81
N GLY A 136 -12.38 -4.98 15.64
CA GLY A 136 -10.97 -5.02 16.09
C GLY A 136 -9.93 -4.68 15.02
N PHE A 137 -10.34 -4.09 13.89
CA PHE A 137 -9.45 -3.62 12.82
C PHE A 137 -9.44 -2.08 12.69
N SER A 138 -8.46 -1.53 11.97
CA SER A 138 -8.26 -0.08 11.86
C SER A 138 -9.48 0.69 11.33
N TRP A 139 -10.06 1.56 12.16
CA TRP A 139 -11.15 2.47 11.76
C TRP A 139 -10.80 3.31 10.52
N ALA A 140 -9.53 3.74 10.39
CA ALA A 140 -9.09 4.57 9.27
C ALA A 140 -9.21 3.88 7.91
N SER A 141 -9.12 2.54 7.86
CA SER A 141 -9.35 1.77 6.63
C SER A 141 -10.83 1.75 6.26
N TYR A 142 -11.71 1.47 7.23
CA TYR A 142 -13.13 1.23 6.98
C TYR A 142 -14.00 2.47 6.91
N LYS A 143 -13.63 3.57 7.60
CA LYS A 143 -14.37 4.85 7.52
C LYS A 143 -14.52 5.39 6.10
N ARG A 144 -13.64 4.95 5.20
CA ARG A 144 -13.66 5.29 3.77
C ARG A 144 -14.88 4.71 3.03
N PHE A 145 -15.45 3.58 3.47
CA PHE A 145 -16.70 3.05 2.91
C PHE A 145 -17.91 3.93 3.27
N PHE A 146 -17.94 4.50 4.46
CA PHE A 146 -18.96 5.49 4.86
C PHE A 146 -18.79 6.79 4.07
N ALA A 147 -17.54 7.26 3.91
CA ALA A 147 -17.25 8.43 3.10
C ALA A 147 -17.67 8.23 1.63
N PHE A 148 -17.39 7.06 1.05
CA PHE A 148 -17.87 6.68 -0.28
C PHE A 148 -19.40 6.68 -0.35
N SER A 149 -20.06 6.06 0.64
CA SER A 149 -21.52 5.97 0.68
C SER A 149 -22.19 7.33 0.79
N LYS A 150 -21.64 8.23 1.62
CA LYS A 150 -22.07 9.63 1.71
C LYS A 150 -21.84 10.39 0.41
N GLN A 151 -20.67 10.25 -0.22
CA GLN A 151 -20.31 10.96 -1.45
C GLN A 151 -21.21 10.57 -2.64
N TYR A 152 -21.50 9.27 -2.80
CA TYR A 152 -22.27 8.75 -3.94
C TYR A 152 -23.74 8.43 -3.60
N GLN A 153 -24.19 8.77 -2.39
CA GLN A 153 -25.54 8.49 -1.89
C GLN A 153 -25.93 7.00 -2.02
N VAL A 154 -24.99 6.13 -1.64
CA VAL A 154 -25.15 4.67 -1.68
C VAL A 154 -25.73 4.19 -0.35
N PRO A 155 -26.84 3.43 -0.34
CA PRO A 155 -27.34 2.78 0.86
C PRO A 155 -26.30 1.78 1.39
N LEU A 156 -25.99 1.85 2.67
CA LEU A 156 -25.01 1.00 3.36
C LEU A 156 -25.73 0.10 4.38
N PHE A 157 -25.43 -1.20 4.37
CA PHE A 157 -25.98 -2.21 5.27
C PHE A 157 -24.86 -3.04 5.90
N GLY A 158 -24.97 -3.32 7.19
CA GLY A 158 -24.18 -4.36 7.84
C GLY A 158 -24.68 -5.74 7.44
N LEU A 159 -23.76 -6.66 7.17
CA LEU A 159 -24.06 -8.04 6.79
C LEU A 159 -23.78 -9.04 7.90
N ASN A 160 -22.99 -8.65 8.89
CA ASN A 160 -22.57 -9.58 9.94
C ASN A 160 -23.63 -9.69 11.05
N ILE A 161 -23.47 -10.68 11.91
CA ILE A 161 -24.37 -10.96 13.03
C ILE A 161 -23.58 -11.03 14.34
N ASN A 162 -24.15 -10.45 15.39
CA ASN A 162 -23.74 -10.74 16.76
C ASN A 162 -24.63 -11.90 17.23
N ALA A 163 -24.07 -13.10 17.26
CA ALA A 163 -24.80 -14.32 17.59
C ALA A 163 -24.16 -14.98 18.81
N ASP A 164 -24.85 -14.94 19.95
CA ASP A 164 -24.40 -15.52 21.21
C ASP A 164 -23.79 -16.93 21.02
N GLY A 165 -22.44 -17.00 21.03
CA GLY A 165 -21.67 -18.24 20.93
C GLY A 165 -21.47 -18.85 19.53
N ARG A 166 -21.90 -18.20 18.43
CA ARG A 166 -21.69 -18.66 17.04
C ARG A 166 -20.99 -17.65 16.13
N GLU A 167 -20.36 -16.64 16.71
CA GLU A 167 -19.63 -15.58 15.99
C GLU A 167 -18.44 -16.10 15.18
N ASN A 168 -17.88 -17.25 15.53
CA ASN A 168 -16.74 -17.86 14.84
C ASN A 168 -17.15 -18.95 13.82
N ASP A 169 -18.44 -19.28 13.73
CA ASP A 169 -18.95 -20.28 12.78
C ASP A 169 -19.12 -19.62 11.40
N LEU A 170 -18.18 -19.92 10.49
CA LEU A 170 -18.13 -19.33 9.15
C LEU A 170 -19.35 -19.72 8.31
N ALA A 171 -19.83 -20.96 8.42
CA ALA A 171 -20.98 -21.45 7.67
C ALA A 171 -22.28 -20.79 8.15
N TYR A 172 -22.43 -20.59 9.47
CA TYR A 172 -23.56 -19.85 10.02
C TYR A 172 -23.58 -18.39 9.56
N ARG A 173 -22.40 -17.75 9.52
CA ARG A 173 -22.26 -16.37 9.03
C ARG A 173 -22.56 -16.25 7.54
N ASP A 174 -22.17 -17.24 6.74
CA ASP A 174 -22.55 -17.33 5.33
C ASP A 174 -24.07 -17.46 5.16
N GLN A 175 -24.72 -18.29 5.97
CA GLN A 175 -26.17 -18.46 5.94
C GLN A 175 -26.89 -17.13 6.21
N PHE A 176 -26.56 -16.48 7.33
CA PHE A 176 -27.18 -15.21 7.72
C PHE A 176 -26.92 -14.10 6.68
N SER A 177 -25.66 -13.93 6.28
CA SER A 177 -25.28 -12.92 5.29
C SER A 177 -25.94 -13.19 3.94
N GLY A 178 -26.06 -14.47 3.56
CA GLY A 178 -26.67 -14.89 2.31
C GLY A 178 -28.17 -14.61 2.24
N GLU A 179 -28.89 -14.70 3.36
CA GLU A 179 -30.29 -14.26 3.47
C GLU A 179 -30.41 -12.74 3.26
N LEU A 180 -29.57 -11.95 3.94
CA LEU A 180 -29.56 -10.49 3.80
C LEU A 180 -29.21 -10.04 2.38
N VAL A 181 -28.15 -10.59 1.78
CA VAL A 181 -27.74 -10.26 0.41
C VAL A 181 -28.86 -10.62 -0.59
N SER A 182 -29.52 -11.76 -0.40
CA SER A 182 -30.65 -12.17 -1.24
C SER A 182 -31.83 -11.20 -1.08
N ALA A 183 -32.18 -10.82 0.14
CA ALA A 183 -33.23 -9.86 0.41
C ALA A 183 -32.93 -8.47 -0.19
N LEU A 184 -31.69 -7.97 -0.03
CA LEU A 184 -31.24 -6.72 -0.66
C LEU A 184 -31.32 -6.78 -2.18
N THR A 185 -30.97 -7.92 -2.77
CA THR A 185 -31.06 -8.14 -4.22
C THR A 185 -32.51 -8.10 -4.72
N GLN A 186 -33.47 -8.57 -3.92
CA GLN A 186 -34.90 -8.47 -4.22
C GLN A 186 -35.43 -7.04 -4.03
N LEU A 187 -35.03 -6.37 -2.95
CA LEU A 187 -35.45 -4.99 -2.63
C LEU A 187 -34.90 -3.96 -3.62
N TYR A 188 -33.74 -4.23 -4.22
CA TYR A 188 -33.05 -3.32 -5.13
C TYR A 188 -32.73 -3.99 -6.48
N PRO A 189 -33.74 -4.40 -7.26
CA PRO A 189 -33.56 -5.25 -8.44
C PRO A 189 -32.74 -4.61 -9.58
N GLU A 190 -32.72 -3.28 -9.61
CA GLU A 190 -32.01 -2.47 -10.62
C GLU A 190 -30.63 -1.98 -10.14
N ARG A 191 -30.27 -2.18 -8.86
CA ARG A 191 -28.99 -1.74 -8.31
C ARG A 191 -27.98 -2.89 -8.32
N LEU A 192 -26.69 -2.54 -8.24
CA LEU A 192 -25.63 -3.49 -7.93
C LEU A 192 -25.59 -3.66 -6.41
N VAL A 193 -25.80 -4.88 -5.92
CA VAL A 193 -25.51 -5.23 -4.52
C VAL A 193 -24.03 -5.56 -4.43
N ALA A 194 -23.24 -4.62 -3.94
CA ALA A 194 -21.81 -4.77 -3.69
C ALA A 194 -21.62 -5.33 -2.27
N VAL A 195 -21.05 -6.52 -2.18
CA VAL A 195 -20.81 -7.28 -0.94
C VAL A 195 -19.32 -7.25 -0.65
N VAL A 196 -18.91 -6.58 0.42
CA VAL A 196 -17.52 -6.53 0.90
C VAL A 196 -17.42 -7.44 2.12
N TYR A 197 -16.67 -8.53 1.98
CA TYR A 197 -16.64 -9.63 2.93
C TYR A 197 -15.27 -10.33 2.89
N GLY A 198 -14.88 -10.97 3.99
CA GLY A 198 -13.60 -11.62 4.20
C GLY A 198 -13.29 -12.62 3.08
N ASP A 199 -12.04 -12.63 2.63
CA ASP A 199 -11.59 -13.40 1.46
C ASP A 199 -12.13 -14.83 1.45
N LEU A 200 -12.06 -15.53 2.58
CA LEU A 200 -12.45 -16.94 2.68
C LEU A 200 -13.92 -17.16 2.28
N HIS A 201 -14.82 -16.23 2.60
CA HIS A 201 -16.25 -16.34 2.32
C HIS A 201 -16.59 -16.26 0.82
N LEU A 202 -15.67 -15.83 -0.03
CA LEU A 202 -15.93 -15.64 -1.46
C LEU A 202 -15.83 -16.92 -2.29
N ALA A 203 -15.37 -18.03 -1.72
CA ALA A 203 -15.30 -19.29 -2.46
C ALA A 203 -16.69 -19.64 -3.02
N GLY A 204 -16.72 -20.28 -4.19
CA GLY A 204 -17.96 -20.57 -4.89
C GLY A 204 -18.91 -21.49 -4.12
N THR A 205 -18.39 -22.25 -3.15
CA THR A 205 -19.12 -23.15 -2.25
C THR A 205 -19.64 -22.49 -0.98
N HIS A 206 -19.24 -21.24 -0.69
CA HIS A 206 -19.52 -20.51 0.55
C HIS A 206 -20.69 -19.51 0.39
N LEU A 207 -20.58 -18.27 0.89
CA LEU A 207 -21.60 -17.21 0.78
C LEU A 207 -22.25 -17.09 -0.62
N PRO A 208 -21.49 -17.08 -1.74
CA PRO A 208 -22.09 -17.02 -3.08
C PRO A 208 -23.10 -18.14 -3.37
N LYS A 209 -22.84 -19.36 -2.88
CA LYS A 209 -23.74 -20.52 -3.07
C LYS A 209 -25.03 -20.33 -2.28
N VAL A 210 -24.92 -19.91 -1.02
CA VAL A 210 -26.09 -19.62 -0.16
C VAL A 210 -26.98 -18.57 -0.83
N VAL A 211 -26.41 -17.49 -1.35
CA VAL A 211 -27.17 -16.46 -2.06
C VAL A 211 -27.83 -17.00 -3.32
N GLU A 212 -27.14 -17.82 -4.11
CA GLU A 212 -27.73 -18.41 -5.31
C GLU A 212 -28.93 -19.31 -4.96
N GLU A 213 -28.78 -20.15 -3.93
CA GLU A 213 -29.83 -21.05 -3.46
C GLU A 213 -31.05 -20.29 -2.94
N ASN A 214 -30.83 -19.26 -2.11
CA ASN A 214 -31.89 -18.38 -1.64
C ASN A 214 -32.60 -17.66 -2.79
N LEU A 215 -31.88 -17.08 -3.76
CA LEU A 215 -32.48 -16.43 -4.93
C LEU A 215 -33.27 -17.40 -5.81
N ARG A 216 -32.84 -18.66 -5.89
CA ARG A 216 -33.56 -19.73 -6.59
C ARG A 216 -34.91 -20.00 -5.93
N THR A 217 -35.01 -19.96 -4.59
CA THR A 217 -36.31 -20.08 -3.88
C THR A 217 -37.27 -18.93 -4.23
N TYR A 218 -36.74 -17.73 -4.53
CA TYR A 218 -37.52 -16.59 -5.01
C TYR A 218 -37.76 -16.60 -6.53
N GLY A 219 -37.40 -17.68 -7.24
CA GLY A 219 -37.54 -17.77 -8.70
C GLY A 219 -36.73 -16.72 -9.47
N THR A 220 -35.68 -16.14 -8.86
CA THR A 220 -34.94 -15.03 -9.43
C THR A 220 -33.54 -15.45 -9.83
N LYS A 221 -33.16 -15.24 -11.09
CA LYS A 221 -31.77 -15.44 -11.55
C LYS A 221 -31.04 -14.11 -11.64
N ARG A 222 -29.86 -14.01 -11.03
CA ARG A 222 -29.05 -12.79 -10.99
C ARG A 222 -27.63 -13.06 -11.42
N ARG A 223 -27.02 -12.11 -12.12
CA ARG A 223 -25.61 -12.18 -12.52
C ARG A 223 -24.74 -11.74 -11.35
N ALA A 224 -23.87 -12.63 -10.89
CA ALA A 224 -22.89 -12.34 -9.86
C ALA A 224 -21.48 -12.24 -10.46
N VAL A 225 -20.64 -11.37 -9.91
CA VAL A 225 -19.21 -11.31 -10.17
C VAL A 225 -18.45 -11.51 -8.86
N ARG A 226 -17.37 -12.29 -8.88
CA ARG A 226 -16.47 -12.50 -7.73
C ARG A 226 -15.13 -11.84 -8.03
N ILE A 227 -14.65 -11.04 -7.07
CA ILE A 227 -13.41 -10.29 -7.17
C ILE A 227 -12.58 -10.65 -5.94
N TYR A 228 -11.69 -11.60 -6.12
CA TYR A 228 -10.72 -12.04 -5.11
C TYR A 228 -9.55 -11.07 -5.05
N GLN A 229 -8.72 -11.17 -4.01
CA GLN A 229 -7.53 -10.34 -3.86
C GLN A 229 -6.30 -11.14 -3.44
N ASN A 230 -5.13 -10.73 -3.92
CA ASN A 230 -3.82 -11.14 -3.43
C ASN A 230 -3.68 -12.67 -3.20
N SER A 231 -4.02 -13.45 -4.23
CA SER A 231 -3.81 -14.90 -4.22
C SER A 231 -2.31 -15.21 -4.30
N GLU A 232 -1.79 -15.95 -3.33
CA GLU A 232 -0.38 -16.37 -3.30
C GLU A 232 -0.06 -17.27 -4.50
N THR A 233 -0.91 -18.26 -4.77
CA THR A 233 -0.75 -19.17 -5.92
C THR A 233 -0.62 -18.42 -7.24
N LEU A 234 -1.53 -17.47 -7.50
CA LEU A 234 -1.49 -16.70 -8.73
C LEU A 234 -0.34 -15.68 -8.74
N TYR A 235 0.07 -15.16 -7.58
CA TYR A 235 1.24 -14.28 -7.48
C TYR A 235 2.50 -15.00 -7.97
N TRP A 236 2.76 -16.21 -7.46
CA TRP A 236 3.95 -16.96 -7.85
C TRP A 236 3.90 -17.39 -9.33
N GLN A 237 2.72 -17.71 -9.87
CA GLN A 237 2.55 -17.92 -11.32
C GLN A 237 2.88 -16.66 -12.14
N LEU A 238 2.52 -15.46 -11.67
CA LEU A 238 2.91 -14.20 -12.33
C LEU A 238 4.42 -13.97 -12.26
N VAL A 239 5.06 -14.32 -11.13
CA VAL A 239 6.51 -14.22 -10.95
C VAL A 239 7.26 -15.14 -11.92
N GLU A 240 6.79 -16.37 -12.11
CA GLU A 240 7.35 -17.30 -13.11
C GLU A 240 7.26 -16.71 -14.54
N GLN A 241 6.19 -15.96 -14.82
CA GLN A 241 5.95 -15.31 -16.11
C GLN A 241 6.60 -13.91 -16.24
N ARG A 242 7.27 -13.39 -15.19
CA ARG A 242 7.85 -12.03 -15.14
C ARG A 242 6.83 -10.90 -15.27
N LEU A 243 5.62 -11.11 -14.76
CA LEU A 243 4.47 -10.20 -14.85
C LEU A 243 4.10 -9.53 -13.52
N GLU A 244 4.78 -9.86 -12.43
CA GLU A 244 4.48 -9.44 -11.06
C GLU A 244 4.51 -7.92 -10.83
N HIS A 245 5.23 -7.17 -11.67
CA HIS A 245 5.38 -5.70 -11.54
C HIS A 245 4.46 -4.88 -12.44
N VAL A 246 3.76 -5.53 -13.38
CA VAL A 246 2.96 -4.83 -14.42
C VAL A 246 1.49 -5.22 -14.40
N VAL A 247 1.13 -6.25 -13.63
CA VAL A 247 -0.23 -6.77 -13.53
C VAL A 247 -0.82 -6.46 -12.16
N ASP A 248 -1.93 -5.73 -12.19
CA ASP A 248 -2.79 -5.50 -11.03
C ASP A 248 -4.10 -6.29 -11.11
N TYR A 249 -4.51 -6.72 -12.30
CA TYR A 249 -5.82 -7.34 -12.54
C TYR A 249 -5.69 -8.59 -13.38
N ILE A 250 -6.26 -9.69 -12.87
CA ILE A 250 -6.27 -11.00 -13.52
C ILE A 250 -7.71 -11.40 -13.77
N LYS A 251 -8.01 -11.96 -14.94
CA LYS A 251 -9.25 -12.68 -15.20
C LYS A 251 -8.99 -14.17 -15.01
N MET A 252 -9.59 -14.77 -13.99
CA MET A 252 -9.47 -16.22 -13.77
C MET A 252 -10.32 -16.99 -14.78
N ARG A 253 -11.58 -16.56 -14.93
CA ARG A 253 -12.59 -17.14 -15.82
C ARG A 253 -13.79 -16.19 -15.92
N LEU A 254 -14.89 -16.62 -16.54
CA LEU A 254 -16.11 -15.82 -16.62
C LEU A 254 -16.55 -15.37 -15.21
N ASP A 255 -16.69 -14.05 -15.05
CA ASP A 255 -17.19 -13.40 -13.84
C ASP A 255 -16.34 -13.59 -12.58
N GLN A 256 -15.09 -14.00 -12.74
CA GLN A 256 -14.14 -14.16 -11.65
C GLN A 256 -12.84 -13.44 -11.96
N TYR A 257 -12.45 -12.54 -11.08
CA TYR A 257 -11.26 -11.72 -11.20
C TYR A 257 -10.44 -11.78 -9.92
N VAL A 258 -9.13 -11.54 -10.04
CA VAL A 258 -8.26 -11.29 -8.89
C VAL A 258 -7.62 -9.92 -9.04
N VAL A 259 -7.65 -9.13 -7.97
CA VAL A 259 -6.86 -7.91 -7.86
C VAL A 259 -5.57 -8.24 -7.10
N MET A 260 -4.44 -8.08 -7.77
CA MET A 260 -3.11 -8.17 -7.17
C MET A 260 -2.72 -6.76 -6.76
N ASN A 261 -2.84 -6.42 -5.47
CA ASN A 261 -2.47 -5.11 -4.93
C ASN A 261 -1.41 -5.17 -3.82
N ALA A 262 -1.02 -6.37 -3.38
CA ALA A 262 0.06 -6.60 -2.43
C ALA A 262 0.81 -7.89 -2.79
N THR A 263 2.07 -7.99 -2.34
CA THR A 263 2.82 -9.25 -2.37
C THR A 263 2.32 -10.17 -1.24
N PRO A 264 2.60 -11.48 -1.32
CA PRO A 264 2.36 -12.39 -0.20
C PRO A 264 3.03 -11.91 1.09
N LEU A 265 4.26 -11.40 1.01
CA LEU A 265 4.98 -10.84 2.16
C LEU A 265 4.20 -9.69 2.83
N VAL A 266 3.76 -8.70 2.06
CA VAL A 266 2.99 -7.55 2.57
C VAL A 266 1.65 -8.02 3.16
N LYS A 267 1.00 -9.00 2.54
CA LYS A 267 -0.25 -9.59 3.03
C LYS A 267 -0.03 -10.25 4.39
N PHE A 268 0.88 -11.21 4.49
CA PHE A 268 1.12 -11.95 5.74
C PHE A 268 1.68 -11.05 6.84
N GLN A 269 2.55 -10.09 6.51
CA GLN A 269 3.09 -9.18 7.52
C GLN A 269 2.01 -8.28 8.10
N SER A 270 1.07 -7.81 7.28
CA SER A 270 -0.06 -7.02 7.79
C SER A 270 -0.88 -7.80 8.83
N PHE A 271 -1.01 -9.11 8.67
CA PHE A 271 -1.62 -9.98 9.66
C PHE A 271 -0.77 -10.16 10.92
N SER A 272 0.52 -10.45 10.77
CA SER A 272 1.48 -10.55 11.88
C SER A 272 1.46 -9.29 12.76
N ASN A 273 1.56 -8.11 12.14
CA ASN A 273 1.54 -6.82 12.86
C ASN A 273 0.22 -6.65 13.64
N TRP A 274 -0.92 -6.97 13.03
CA TRP A 274 -2.21 -6.87 13.72
C TRP A 274 -2.30 -7.82 14.92
N GLN A 275 -1.77 -9.04 14.81
CA GLN A 275 -1.74 -10.00 15.91
C GLN A 275 -0.94 -9.48 17.10
N GLN A 276 0.24 -8.91 16.85
CA GLN A 276 1.11 -8.33 17.89
C GLN A 276 0.42 -7.16 18.60
N HIS A 277 -0.12 -6.18 17.85
CA HIS A 277 -0.83 -5.04 18.45
C HIS A 277 -2.09 -5.45 19.24
N ARG A 278 -2.77 -6.52 18.81
CA ARG A 278 -3.90 -7.07 19.57
C ARG A 278 -3.46 -7.69 20.90
N GLN A 279 -2.29 -8.34 20.93
CA GLN A 279 -1.76 -8.90 22.18
C GLN A 279 -1.39 -7.78 23.16
N GLU A 280 -0.80 -6.68 22.68
CA GLU A 280 -0.54 -5.47 23.49
C GLU A 280 -1.82 -4.95 24.16
N ILE A 281 -2.90 -4.74 23.38
CA ILE A 281 -4.18 -4.20 23.88
C ILE A 281 -4.86 -5.15 24.89
N VAL A 282 -4.72 -6.47 24.73
CA VAL A 282 -5.31 -7.46 25.66
C VAL A 282 -4.54 -7.55 26.99
N PHE A 283 -3.26 -7.15 27.00
CA PHE A 283 -2.33 -7.36 28.11
C PHE A 283 -1.75 -6.08 28.74
N GLU A 284 -2.42 -4.91 28.60
CA GLU A 284 -2.13 -3.64 29.33
C GLU A 284 -2.19 -3.76 30.90
N GLY A 285 -2.11 -4.97 31.46
CA GLY A 285 -1.93 -5.26 32.88
C GLY A 285 -0.60 -5.93 33.26
N SER A 286 0.37 -6.11 32.35
CA SER A 286 1.69 -6.71 32.67
C SER A 286 2.84 -6.11 31.85
N ASP A 287 3.88 -5.63 32.54
CA ASP A 287 5.06 -4.94 31.98
C ASP A 287 5.97 -5.79 31.06
N ASP A 288 5.81 -7.13 31.02
CA ASP A 288 6.74 -8.04 30.32
C ASP A 288 6.45 -8.24 28.82
N ILE A 289 5.26 -7.88 28.32
CA ILE A 289 4.82 -8.16 26.93
C ILE A 289 5.16 -7.01 25.97
N ASP A 290 5.19 -5.77 26.47
CA ASP A 290 5.53 -4.56 25.69
C ASP A 290 6.93 -4.69 25.05
N LEU A 291 7.88 -5.21 25.84
CA LEU A 291 9.25 -5.49 25.39
C LEU A 291 9.33 -6.52 24.26
N GLN A 292 8.45 -7.52 24.21
CA GLN A 292 8.51 -8.58 23.20
C GLN A 292 8.01 -8.11 21.83
N ALA A 293 6.94 -7.30 21.81
CA ALA A 293 6.40 -6.75 20.57
C ALA A 293 7.33 -5.68 19.98
N GLU A 294 7.89 -4.79 20.81
CA GLU A 294 8.91 -3.84 20.38
C GLU A 294 10.15 -4.55 19.82
N THR A 295 10.61 -5.63 20.48
CA THR A 295 11.74 -6.44 20.01
C THR A 295 11.46 -7.05 18.64
N ALA A 296 10.24 -7.56 18.41
CA ALA A 296 9.88 -8.16 17.12
C ALA A 296 9.90 -7.15 15.95
N LEU A 297 9.44 -5.92 16.18
CA LEU A 297 9.50 -4.86 15.17
C LEU A 297 10.94 -4.45 14.85
N VAL A 298 11.79 -4.36 15.88
CA VAL A 298 13.23 -4.08 15.73
C VAL A 298 13.92 -5.19 14.95
N ASP A 299 13.67 -6.46 15.30
CA ASP A 299 14.23 -7.64 14.64
C ASP A 299 13.85 -7.71 13.15
N GLU A 300 12.61 -7.34 12.81
CA GLU A 300 12.17 -7.25 11.41
C GLU A 300 12.99 -6.21 10.63
N VAL A 301 13.23 -5.02 11.20
CA VAL A 301 14.07 -4.00 10.54
C VAL A 301 15.51 -4.50 10.42
N TYR A 302 16.08 -5.16 11.44
CA TYR A 302 17.41 -5.77 11.33
C TYR A 302 17.47 -6.85 10.25
N HIS A 303 16.41 -7.64 10.10
CA HIS A 303 16.30 -8.61 9.00
C HIS A 303 16.34 -7.93 7.63
N TYR A 304 15.62 -6.83 7.45
CA TYR A 304 15.66 -6.05 6.21
C TYR A 304 17.01 -5.37 5.97
N VAL A 305 17.69 -4.87 7.01
CA VAL A 305 19.06 -4.34 6.91
C VAL A 305 19.99 -5.41 6.35
N ARG A 306 20.00 -6.60 6.96
CA ARG A 306 20.83 -7.73 6.48
C ARG A 306 20.50 -8.10 5.04
N THR A 307 19.22 -8.24 4.72
CA THR A 307 18.77 -8.59 3.37
C THR A 307 19.23 -7.57 2.32
N ILE A 308 19.16 -6.27 2.61
CA ILE A 308 19.62 -5.21 1.69
C ILE A 308 21.15 -5.26 1.54
N VAL A 309 21.87 -5.41 2.65
CA VAL A 309 23.34 -5.48 2.67
C VAL A 309 23.84 -6.67 1.86
N ASP A 310 23.29 -7.86 2.13
CA ASP A 310 23.65 -9.10 1.45
C ASP A 310 23.32 -9.03 -0.04
N TYR A 311 22.10 -8.56 -0.37
CA TYR A 311 21.70 -8.42 -1.76
C TYR A 311 22.66 -7.48 -2.50
N LEU A 312 22.96 -6.29 -1.97
CA LEU A 312 23.84 -5.34 -2.65
C LEU A 312 25.33 -5.68 -2.52
N GLY A 313 25.71 -6.67 -1.71
CA GLY A 313 27.11 -6.95 -1.36
C GLY A 313 27.80 -5.74 -0.74
N LEU A 314 27.10 -5.04 0.17
CA LEU A 314 27.64 -3.94 0.95
C LEU A 314 28.43 -4.49 2.14
N GLN A 315 29.32 -3.68 2.69
CA GLN A 315 30.02 -3.97 3.95
C GLN A 315 29.69 -2.86 4.94
N LEU A 316 29.17 -3.25 6.11
CA LEU A 316 28.99 -2.34 7.24
C LEU A 316 30.21 -2.51 8.17
N GLU A 317 30.72 -1.41 8.71
CA GLU A 317 31.90 -1.43 9.59
C GLU A 317 31.60 -2.05 10.95
N GLU A 318 30.36 -1.89 11.42
CA GLU A 318 29.87 -2.38 12.71
C GLU A 318 28.57 -3.18 12.54
N GLU A 319 28.25 -4.01 13.53
CA GLU A 319 26.93 -4.62 13.62
C GLU A 319 25.85 -3.54 13.67
N ALA A 320 24.71 -3.84 13.05
CA ALA A 320 23.63 -2.88 12.99
C ALA A 320 23.16 -2.53 14.41
N ASN A 321 23.10 -1.24 14.72
CA ASN A 321 22.75 -0.77 16.07
C ASN A 321 21.91 0.50 15.97
N PHE A 322 20.61 0.41 16.25
CA PHE A 322 19.71 1.55 16.34
C PHE A 322 18.57 1.27 17.31
N GLU A 323 18.02 2.34 17.89
CA GLU A 323 16.73 2.30 18.59
C GLU A 323 15.61 2.53 17.56
N LEU A 324 14.55 1.73 17.58
CA LEU A 324 13.37 1.89 16.71
C LEU A 324 12.26 2.61 17.47
N TYR A 325 11.64 3.59 16.83
CA TYR A 325 10.47 4.29 17.37
C TYR A 325 9.39 4.45 16.31
N THR A 326 8.13 4.45 16.74
CA THR A 326 6.95 4.70 15.92
C THR A 326 6.19 5.94 16.35
N ALA A 327 5.04 6.23 15.72
CA ALA A 327 4.20 7.36 16.11
C ALA A 327 3.52 7.20 17.48
N SER A 328 3.50 5.99 18.06
CA SER A 328 3.04 5.75 19.43
C SER A 328 3.96 6.39 20.47
N ASP A 329 5.24 6.54 20.14
CA ASP A 329 6.28 6.85 21.11
C ASP A 329 6.47 8.37 21.20
N LEU A 330 5.39 9.08 21.53
CA LEU A 330 5.33 10.54 21.49
C LEU A 330 6.38 11.23 22.39
N ASP A 331 6.89 10.53 23.40
CA ASP A 331 7.94 11.00 24.31
C ASP A 331 9.36 10.99 23.70
N LEU A 332 9.52 10.39 22.51
CA LEU A 332 10.74 10.33 21.70
C LEU A 332 11.48 11.68 21.62
N LEU A 333 10.72 12.73 21.35
CA LEU A 333 11.28 14.04 21.02
C LEU A 333 11.76 14.80 22.25
N SER A 334 11.08 14.61 23.39
CA SER A 334 11.52 15.14 24.68
C SER A 334 12.81 14.48 25.16
N ASN A 335 12.96 13.17 24.95
CA ASN A 335 14.11 12.41 25.42
C ASN A 335 15.39 12.71 24.63
N LEU A 336 15.29 13.03 23.33
CA LEU A 336 16.44 13.39 22.50
C LEU A 336 17.08 14.74 22.88
N VAL A 337 16.28 15.73 23.32
CA VAL A 337 16.79 17.00 23.86
C VAL A 337 17.40 16.78 25.25
N ALA A 338 16.76 15.97 26.09
CA ALA A 338 17.28 15.64 27.43
C ALA A 338 18.65 14.95 27.40
N ARG A 339 18.93 14.15 26.36
CA ARG A 339 20.25 13.52 26.11
C ARG A 339 21.33 14.50 25.65
N GLY A 340 21.01 15.78 25.44
CA GLY A 340 21.96 16.80 24.97
C GLY A 340 22.40 16.62 23.50
N LEU A 341 21.74 15.73 22.76
CA LEU A 341 22.11 15.38 21.39
C LEU A 341 21.59 16.37 20.36
N TYR A 342 20.56 17.14 20.68
CA TYR A 342 19.98 18.18 19.81
C TYR A 342 19.56 19.39 20.64
N THR A 343 19.69 20.58 20.05
CA THR A 343 19.12 21.82 20.59
C THR A 343 17.60 21.86 20.40
N GLU A 344 16.90 22.70 21.17
CA GLU A 344 15.44 22.88 21.00
C GLU A 344 15.07 23.32 19.58
N ALA A 345 15.86 24.21 18.97
CA ALA A 345 15.62 24.68 17.61
C ALA A 345 15.84 23.58 16.56
N GLU A 346 16.88 22.73 16.72
CA GLU A 346 17.06 21.54 15.88
C GLU A 346 15.89 20.58 16.07
N MET A 347 15.43 20.39 17.32
CA MET A 347 14.33 19.48 17.62
C MET A 347 13.01 19.94 16.99
N ASP A 348 12.70 21.23 17.03
CA ASP A 348 11.49 21.74 16.37
C ASP A 348 11.54 21.56 14.84
N ALA A 349 12.71 21.72 14.23
CA ALA A 349 12.89 21.40 12.81
C ALA A 349 12.75 19.88 12.53
N LEU A 350 13.21 19.01 13.43
CA LEU A 350 13.05 17.56 13.32
C LEU A 350 11.59 17.14 13.50
N LYS A 351 10.83 17.78 14.39
CA LYS A 351 9.39 17.57 14.55
C LYS A 351 8.62 17.91 13.29
N ASP A 352 8.93 19.06 12.68
CA ASP A 352 8.35 19.44 11.40
C ASP A 352 8.73 18.43 10.30
N TYR A 353 9.97 17.94 10.31
CA TYR A 353 10.42 16.89 9.39
C TYR A 353 9.64 15.58 9.58
N ILE A 354 9.54 15.08 10.82
CA ILE A 354 8.80 13.87 11.19
C ILE A 354 7.33 13.97 10.81
N GLY A 355 6.68 15.11 11.10
CA GLY A 355 5.29 15.33 10.72
C GLY A 355 5.06 15.23 9.21
N MET A 356 6.08 15.49 8.39
CA MET A 356 6.03 15.37 6.92
C MET A 356 6.62 14.04 6.39
N ALA A 357 7.36 13.30 7.20
CA ALA A 357 8.14 12.14 6.80
C ALA A 357 7.59 10.84 7.37
N GLU A 358 7.36 9.86 6.49
CA GLU A 358 6.92 8.52 6.92
C GLU A 358 8.04 7.76 7.64
N THR A 359 9.29 8.03 7.26
CA THR A 359 10.49 7.39 7.82
C THR A 359 11.64 8.39 7.94
N ALA A 360 12.45 8.23 8.98
CA ALA A 360 13.64 9.04 9.24
C ALA A 360 14.70 8.22 9.99
N PHE A 361 15.98 8.50 9.74
CA PHE A 361 17.07 8.01 10.58
C PHE A 361 17.83 9.23 11.14
N PHE A 362 17.90 9.32 12.47
CA PHE A 362 18.58 10.39 13.19
C PHE A 362 19.96 9.92 13.60
N GLU A 363 20.93 10.06 12.69
CA GLU A 363 22.29 9.54 12.80
C GLU A 363 22.97 9.86 14.14
N ARG A 364 22.91 11.12 14.63
CA ARG A 364 23.52 11.54 15.92
C ARG A 364 22.97 10.80 17.12
N ALA A 365 21.71 10.37 17.06
CA ALA A 365 21.04 9.65 18.14
C ALA A 365 20.97 8.15 17.91
N ARG A 366 21.34 7.66 16.72
CA ARG A 366 21.12 6.29 16.25
C ARG A 366 19.66 5.85 16.44
N VAL A 367 18.73 6.76 16.14
CA VAL A 367 17.29 6.52 16.25
C VAL A 367 16.67 6.38 14.86
N LEU A 368 15.97 5.28 14.64
CA LEU A 368 15.18 5.02 13.44
C LEU A 368 13.70 5.25 13.74
N TYR A 369 13.09 6.20 13.04
CA TYR A 369 11.69 6.55 13.21
C TYR A 369 10.85 6.04 12.03
N VAL A 370 9.75 5.36 12.36
CA VAL A 370 8.78 4.78 11.42
C VAL A 370 7.36 5.20 11.81
N ALA A 371 6.80 6.20 11.13
CA ALA A 371 5.50 6.78 11.50
C ALA A 371 4.35 5.74 11.50
N ASN A 372 4.36 4.82 10.55
CA ASN A 372 3.44 3.69 10.48
C ASN A 372 4.23 2.44 10.10
N PHE A 373 4.22 1.44 10.98
CA PHE A 373 4.98 0.21 10.76
C PHE A 373 4.31 -0.70 9.72
N THR A 374 4.76 -0.56 8.48
CA THR A 374 4.39 -1.40 7.34
C THR A 374 5.67 -1.96 6.73
N VAL A 375 5.66 -3.14 6.10
CA VAL A 375 6.84 -3.71 5.38
C VAL A 375 7.55 -2.64 4.55
N SER A 376 6.74 -1.89 3.82
CA SER A 376 7.15 -0.86 2.89
C SER A 376 7.90 0.30 3.58
N ASN A 377 7.48 0.71 4.79
CA ASN A 377 8.16 1.74 5.57
C ASN A 377 9.33 1.18 6.39
N ALA A 378 9.19 -0.02 6.97
CA ALA A 378 10.27 -0.71 7.68
C ALA A 378 11.47 -0.96 6.73
N ALA A 379 11.21 -1.39 5.51
CA ALA A 379 12.22 -1.56 4.47
C ALA A 379 12.86 -0.23 4.04
N GLU A 380 12.09 0.86 3.91
CA GLU A 380 12.67 2.19 3.63
C GLU A 380 13.50 2.70 4.82
N ALA A 381 13.11 2.39 6.06
CA ALA A 381 13.84 2.73 7.26
C ALA A 381 15.16 1.95 7.35
N ALA A 382 15.13 0.63 7.15
CA ALA A 382 16.31 -0.21 7.00
C ALA A 382 17.25 0.29 5.91
N ALA A 383 16.70 0.69 4.75
CA ALA A 383 17.48 1.27 3.67
C ALA A 383 18.15 2.60 4.06
N ARG A 384 17.45 3.47 4.80
CA ARG A 384 18.03 4.73 5.31
C ARG A 384 19.18 4.46 6.28
N TYR A 385 19.01 3.49 7.17
CA TYR A 385 20.07 3.04 8.07
C TYR A 385 21.30 2.59 7.28
N VAL A 386 21.13 1.65 6.33
CA VAL A 386 22.22 1.15 5.48
C VAL A 386 22.91 2.28 4.71
N LEU A 387 22.15 3.24 4.17
CA LEU A 387 22.71 4.37 3.45
C LEU A 387 23.47 5.35 4.35
N ALA A 388 23.08 5.51 5.61
CA ALA A 388 23.82 6.34 6.55
C ALA A 388 25.16 5.68 6.93
N GLU A 389 25.16 4.37 7.19
CA GLU A 389 26.36 3.62 7.58
C GLU A 389 27.37 3.44 6.43
N THR A 390 26.92 3.49 5.17
CA THR A 390 27.78 3.30 3.99
C THR A 390 28.36 4.60 3.43
N ARG A 391 27.90 5.76 3.92
CA ARG A 391 28.28 7.07 3.37
C ARG A 391 29.30 7.78 4.23
N PRO A 392 30.24 8.50 3.61
CA PRO A 392 31.12 9.38 4.35
C PRO A 392 30.31 10.54 4.96
N THR A 393 30.56 10.81 6.23
CA THR A 393 30.05 12.01 6.91
C THR A 393 30.92 13.21 6.54
N SER A 394 30.28 14.34 6.19
CA SER A 394 30.97 15.62 5.98
C SER A 394 30.15 16.75 6.57
N ASN A 395 30.83 17.69 7.24
CA ASN A 395 30.25 18.92 7.78
C ASN A 395 30.42 20.13 6.84
N ASP A 396 30.85 19.90 5.60
CA ASP A 396 31.14 20.98 4.67
C ASP A 396 29.87 21.73 4.28
N ALA A 397 29.97 23.05 4.13
CA ALA A 397 28.86 23.84 3.61
C ALA A 397 28.54 23.40 2.17
N ILE A 398 27.27 23.11 1.90
CA ILE A 398 26.77 22.68 0.60
C ILE A 398 25.85 23.75 0.02
N ASP A 399 25.93 23.99 -1.28
CA ASP A 399 25.01 24.93 -1.93
C ASP A 399 23.59 24.34 -2.03
N ALA A 400 22.57 25.21 -2.14
CA ALA A 400 21.17 24.80 -2.12
C ALA A 400 20.78 23.83 -3.26
N ARG A 401 21.45 23.90 -4.42
CA ARG A 401 21.18 22.97 -5.53
C ARG A 401 21.77 21.61 -5.20
N ASP A 402 22.98 21.56 -4.70
CA ASP A 402 23.64 20.30 -4.38
C ASP A 402 22.96 19.62 -3.17
N GLU A 403 22.50 20.38 -2.17
CA GLU A 403 21.63 19.87 -1.09
C GLU A 403 20.32 19.27 -1.63
N PHE A 404 19.66 19.97 -2.57
CA PHE A 404 18.45 19.47 -3.21
C PHE A 404 18.68 18.11 -3.89
N TYR A 405 19.74 17.98 -4.67
CA TYR A 405 20.04 16.71 -5.37
C TYR A 405 20.60 15.64 -4.43
N ALA A 406 21.33 16.00 -3.38
CA ALA A 406 21.78 15.06 -2.35
C ALA A 406 20.58 14.39 -1.68
N ARG A 407 19.58 15.18 -1.28
CA ARG A 407 18.32 14.64 -0.74
C ARG A 407 17.58 13.79 -1.75
N CYS A 408 17.41 14.25 -3.00
CA CYS A 408 16.79 13.43 -4.05
C CYS A 408 17.49 12.08 -4.21
N MET A 409 18.83 12.03 -4.12
CA MET A 409 19.60 10.78 -4.23
C MET A 409 19.47 9.88 -2.99
N VAL A 410 19.45 10.44 -1.77
CA VAL A 410 19.11 9.68 -0.55
C VAL A 410 17.74 9.02 -0.71
N GLU A 411 16.74 9.80 -1.10
CA GLU A 411 15.36 9.34 -1.28
C GLU A 411 15.24 8.30 -2.42
N ALA A 412 15.98 8.48 -3.51
CA ALA A 412 15.99 7.53 -4.63
C ALA A 412 16.60 6.19 -4.23
N LEU A 413 17.75 6.20 -3.55
CA LEU A 413 18.42 4.98 -3.12
C LEU A 413 17.65 4.29 -1.99
N ALA A 414 17.10 5.04 -1.03
CA ALA A 414 16.28 4.47 0.03
C ALA A 414 15.02 3.77 -0.54
N PHE A 415 14.36 4.41 -1.51
CA PHE A 415 13.20 3.83 -2.18
C PHE A 415 13.57 2.62 -3.03
N PHE A 416 14.68 2.69 -3.80
CA PHE A 416 15.20 1.54 -4.55
C PHE A 416 15.45 0.34 -3.63
N CYS A 417 16.16 0.55 -2.52
CA CYS A 417 16.45 -0.53 -1.58
C CYS A 417 15.19 -1.06 -0.89
N SER A 418 14.21 -0.21 -0.58
CA SER A 418 12.92 -0.68 -0.03
C SER A 418 12.18 -1.64 -0.98
N LYS A 419 12.37 -1.50 -2.29
CA LYS A 419 11.78 -2.40 -3.30
C LYS A 419 12.48 -3.76 -3.41
N ILE A 420 13.67 -3.94 -2.82
CA ILE A 420 14.29 -5.26 -2.65
C ILE A 420 13.38 -6.14 -1.77
N ILE A 421 12.74 -5.52 -0.77
CA ILE A 421 11.83 -6.15 0.18
C ILE A 421 10.37 -6.08 -0.31
N ASP A 422 9.91 -4.93 -0.80
CA ASP A 422 8.54 -4.74 -1.31
C ASP A 422 8.55 -4.33 -2.79
N PRO A 423 8.67 -5.30 -3.73
CA PRO A 423 8.77 -5.02 -5.16
C PRO A 423 7.55 -4.27 -5.74
N ARG A 424 6.38 -4.44 -5.11
CA ARG A 424 5.11 -3.83 -5.55
C ARG A 424 4.88 -2.43 -4.99
N ARG A 425 5.77 -1.91 -4.13
CA ARG A 425 5.76 -0.49 -3.72
C ARG A 425 5.99 0.39 -4.95
N HIS A 426 5.08 1.34 -5.21
CA HIS A 426 5.21 2.25 -6.34
C HIS A 426 5.32 3.70 -5.89
N ALA A 427 6.17 4.45 -6.58
CA ALA A 427 6.19 5.89 -6.43
C ALA A 427 4.94 6.49 -7.08
N ARG A 428 4.50 7.63 -6.55
CA ARG A 428 3.39 8.37 -7.13
C ARG A 428 3.73 8.79 -8.57
N ASN A 429 2.93 8.31 -9.52
CA ASN A 429 3.14 8.58 -10.94
C ASN A 429 2.77 10.02 -11.34
N LYS A 430 3.23 10.44 -12.53
CA LYS A 430 3.01 11.78 -13.08
C LYS A 430 1.53 12.14 -13.18
N ASP A 431 0.69 11.22 -13.66
CA ASP A 431 -0.74 11.45 -13.84
C ASP A 431 -1.45 11.75 -12.51
N SER A 432 -1.05 11.10 -11.42
CA SER A 432 -1.57 11.36 -10.07
C SER A 432 -1.20 12.77 -9.56
N TRP A 433 0.00 13.26 -9.92
CA TRP A 433 0.39 14.64 -9.63
C TRP A 433 -0.43 15.64 -10.47
N GLU A 434 -0.68 15.35 -11.74
CA GLU A 434 -1.53 16.17 -12.63
C GLU A 434 -3.00 16.21 -12.17
N ALA A 435 -3.53 15.07 -11.72
CA ALA A 435 -4.86 14.97 -11.12
C ALA A 435 -4.98 15.86 -9.87
N THR A 436 -3.92 15.95 -9.06
CA THR A 436 -3.89 16.83 -7.87
C THR A 436 -3.95 18.29 -8.23
N LEU A 437 -3.18 18.71 -9.25
CA LEU A 437 -3.27 20.08 -9.75
C LEU A 437 -4.69 20.38 -10.22
N THR A 438 -5.31 19.48 -10.96
CA THR A 438 -6.67 19.66 -11.47
C THR A 438 -7.70 19.74 -10.35
N LYS A 439 -7.60 18.84 -9.34
CA LYS A 439 -8.48 18.79 -8.16
C LYS A 439 -8.45 20.08 -7.36
N PHE A 440 -7.25 20.64 -7.13
CA PHE A 440 -7.09 21.81 -6.26
C PHE A 440 -7.17 23.16 -7.01
N ARG A 441 -6.94 23.20 -8.33
CA ARG A 441 -7.15 24.41 -9.16
C ARG A 441 -8.56 24.97 -9.02
N ARG A 442 -9.57 24.12 -8.79
CA ARG A 442 -10.98 24.50 -8.71
C ARG A 442 -11.46 24.84 -7.29
N ARG A 443 -10.62 24.71 -6.25
CA ARG A 443 -11.02 24.96 -4.85
C ARG A 443 -10.69 26.38 -4.42
N ARG A 444 -11.67 27.07 -3.83
CA ARG A 444 -11.53 28.45 -3.32
C ARG A 444 -10.74 28.57 -2.01
N LYS A 445 -10.74 27.52 -1.16
CA LYS A 445 -9.99 27.46 0.10
C LYS A 445 -9.30 26.10 0.22
N LEU A 446 -8.02 26.11 0.60
CA LEU A 446 -7.20 24.92 0.80
C LEU A 446 -6.61 24.93 2.22
N GLY A 447 -6.68 23.80 2.91
CA GLY A 447 -5.98 23.60 4.19
C GLY A 447 -4.45 23.61 4.02
N ARG A 448 -3.69 23.63 5.12
CA ARG A 448 -2.20 23.62 5.09
C ARG A 448 -1.66 22.45 4.26
N ILE A 449 -2.08 21.22 4.58
CA ILE A 449 -1.63 19.99 3.89
C ILE A 449 -1.96 20.03 2.39
N GLN A 450 -3.17 20.44 2.03
CA GLN A 450 -3.58 20.55 0.63
C GLN A 450 -2.78 21.62 -0.15
N ARG A 451 -2.35 22.69 0.53
CA ARG A 451 -1.45 23.70 -0.08
C ARG A 451 -0.06 23.13 -0.33
N LEU A 452 0.47 22.37 0.63
CA LEU A 452 1.76 21.68 0.48
C LEU A 452 1.73 20.66 -0.66
N ASP A 453 0.68 19.82 -0.72
CA ASP A 453 0.46 18.88 -1.83
C ASP A 453 0.42 19.58 -3.20
N LEU A 454 -0.29 20.72 -3.28
CA LEU A 454 -0.37 21.50 -4.51
C LEU A 454 1.00 22.07 -4.91
N GLN A 455 1.79 22.55 -3.95
CA GLN A 455 3.14 23.08 -4.20
C GLN A 455 4.10 21.98 -4.65
N ALA A 456 4.09 20.83 -3.96
CA ALA A 456 4.87 19.66 -4.34
C ALA A 456 4.52 19.18 -5.76
N ALA A 457 3.23 19.12 -6.10
CA ALA A 457 2.78 18.76 -7.45
C ALA A 457 3.32 19.72 -8.53
N LYS A 458 3.27 21.04 -8.28
CA LYS A 458 3.82 22.05 -9.21
C LYS A 458 5.33 21.91 -9.35
N GLY A 459 6.04 21.75 -8.23
CA GLY A 459 7.49 21.58 -8.20
C GLY A 459 7.93 20.33 -8.94
N PHE A 460 7.25 19.21 -8.69
CA PHE A 460 7.52 17.92 -9.31
C PHE A 460 7.40 18.01 -10.84
N LEU A 461 6.27 18.50 -11.35
CA LEU A 461 6.07 18.62 -12.80
C LEU A 461 7.05 19.60 -13.45
N LYS A 462 7.37 20.72 -12.79
CA LYS A 462 8.37 21.68 -13.28
C LYS A 462 9.76 21.05 -13.37
N HIS A 463 10.13 20.22 -12.40
CA HIS A 463 11.40 19.51 -12.41
C HIS A 463 11.40 18.37 -13.43
N LYS A 464 10.30 17.62 -13.60
CA LYS A 464 10.17 16.59 -14.66
C LYS A 464 10.33 17.17 -16.07
N GLN A 465 9.87 18.39 -16.33
CA GLN A 465 10.14 19.08 -17.59
C GLN A 465 11.62 19.43 -17.77
N TYR A 466 12.31 19.76 -16.67
CA TYR A 466 13.75 19.99 -16.70
C TYR A 466 14.54 18.69 -16.88
N GLU A 467 14.11 17.59 -16.25
CA GLU A 467 14.66 16.26 -16.49
C GLU A 467 14.67 15.92 -17.97
N GLN A 468 13.51 16.03 -18.61
CA GLN A 468 13.34 15.75 -20.04
C GLN A 468 14.30 16.57 -20.92
N ARG A 469 14.42 17.88 -20.67
CA ARG A 469 15.36 18.72 -21.43
C ARG A 469 16.81 18.29 -21.25
N VAL A 470 17.23 18.01 -20.03
CA VAL A 470 18.62 17.59 -19.74
C VAL A 470 18.93 16.26 -20.41
N THR A 471 17.96 15.34 -20.42
CA THR A 471 18.13 14.03 -21.04
C THR A 471 18.15 14.09 -22.57
N GLU A 472 17.34 14.96 -23.19
CA GLU A 472 17.26 15.11 -24.65
C GLU A 472 18.40 15.95 -25.22
N GLN A 473 18.83 17.00 -24.52
CA GLN A 473 19.74 18.03 -25.03
C GLN A 473 21.15 17.95 -24.43
N GLY A 474 21.37 17.10 -23.42
CA GLY A 474 22.65 17.01 -22.71
C GLY A 474 23.07 18.28 -21.97
N SER A 475 22.15 19.23 -21.77
CA SER A 475 22.43 20.57 -21.24
C SER A 475 21.71 20.82 -19.92
N TYR A 476 22.43 21.35 -18.93
CA TYR A 476 21.88 21.78 -17.63
C TYR A 476 21.29 23.20 -17.65
N THR A 477 21.05 23.76 -18.84
CA THR A 477 20.48 25.12 -18.98
C THR A 477 19.00 25.16 -18.59
N GLY A 478 18.54 26.30 -18.05
CA GLY A 478 17.16 26.47 -17.62
C GLY A 478 16.76 25.66 -16.37
N ALA A 479 17.73 25.36 -15.50
CA ALA A 479 17.48 24.72 -14.21
C ALA A 479 16.46 25.52 -13.38
N PRO A 480 15.48 24.86 -12.73
CA PRO A 480 14.43 25.53 -11.98
C PRO A 480 14.94 26.02 -10.62
N ARG A 481 15.82 27.04 -10.60
CA ARG A 481 16.52 27.55 -9.40
C ARG A 481 15.61 27.87 -8.21
N SER A 482 14.37 28.26 -8.49
CA SER A 482 13.34 28.51 -7.46
C SER A 482 13.01 27.28 -6.60
N LEU A 483 13.31 26.06 -7.06
CA LEU A 483 13.03 24.82 -6.34
C LEU A 483 14.13 24.44 -5.33
N PHE A 484 15.34 24.99 -5.49
CA PHE A 484 16.49 24.59 -4.67
C PHE A 484 16.48 25.26 -3.29
N GLY A 485 15.89 26.45 -3.16
CA GLY A 485 15.79 27.19 -1.90
C GLY A 485 14.38 27.21 -1.30
N LEU A 486 13.62 26.11 -1.43
CA LEU A 486 12.27 26.03 -0.87
C LEU A 486 12.32 25.96 0.67
N PRO A 487 11.25 26.40 1.37
CA PRO A 487 11.08 26.12 2.80
C PRO A 487 11.14 24.62 3.09
N THR A 488 11.57 24.24 4.31
CA THR A 488 11.85 22.85 4.69
C THR A 488 10.73 21.87 4.36
N ASP A 489 9.48 22.21 4.68
CA ASP A 489 8.31 21.36 4.43
C ASP A 489 8.11 21.06 2.94
N GLN A 490 8.15 22.09 2.11
CA GLN A 490 8.05 21.98 0.65
C GLN A 490 9.27 21.27 0.05
N HIS A 491 10.46 21.54 0.58
CA HIS A 491 11.71 20.94 0.13
C HIS A 491 11.68 19.42 0.34
N VAL A 492 11.36 18.97 1.57
CA VAL A 492 11.28 17.55 1.94
C VAL A 492 10.27 16.80 1.09
N LEU A 493 9.05 17.34 0.94
CA LEU A 493 8.01 16.72 0.13
C LEU A 493 8.41 16.60 -1.35
N LEU A 494 9.04 17.65 -1.91
CA LEU A 494 9.46 17.65 -3.31
C LEU A 494 10.63 16.71 -3.56
N THR A 495 11.69 16.75 -2.75
CA THR A 495 12.86 15.88 -2.93
C THR A 495 12.52 14.42 -2.75
N ARG A 496 11.62 14.09 -1.80
CA ARG A 496 11.07 12.75 -1.63
C ARG A 496 10.25 12.31 -2.84
N ALA A 497 9.37 13.17 -3.37
CA ALA A 497 8.60 12.85 -4.57
C ALA A 497 9.49 12.54 -5.78
N LEU A 498 10.50 13.38 -6.04
CA LEU A 498 11.45 13.20 -7.14
C LEU A 498 12.36 11.99 -6.93
N GLY A 499 12.93 11.85 -5.72
CA GLY A 499 13.79 10.73 -5.36
C GLY A 499 13.06 9.40 -5.48
N ARG A 500 11.89 9.23 -4.85
CA ARG A 500 11.08 8.00 -4.98
C ARG A 500 10.73 7.70 -6.44
N SER A 501 10.39 8.72 -7.23
CA SER A 501 10.15 8.55 -8.68
C SER A 501 11.38 8.06 -9.44
N LEU A 502 12.59 8.49 -9.07
CA LEU A 502 13.83 7.99 -9.66
C LEU A 502 14.15 6.57 -9.17
N GLY A 503 13.99 6.30 -7.87
CA GLY A 503 14.22 4.97 -7.28
C GLY A 503 13.34 3.88 -7.90
N ASP A 504 12.06 4.18 -8.16
CA ASP A 504 11.13 3.25 -8.84
C ASP A 504 11.62 2.91 -10.26
N ARG A 505 12.12 3.91 -11.00
CA ARG A 505 12.72 3.72 -12.33
C ARG A 505 14.02 2.93 -12.28
N MET A 506 14.89 3.24 -11.30
CA MET A 506 16.15 2.53 -11.10
C MET A 506 15.91 1.04 -10.86
N TYR A 507 14.90 0.70 -10.06
CA TYR A 507 14.52 -0.68 -9.79
C TYR A 507 13.98 -1.37 -11.05
N ALA A 508 13.11 -0.71 -11.81
CA ALA A 508 12.60 -1.26 -13.07
C ALA A 508 13.70 -1.48 -14.12
N ALA A 509 14.78 -0.70 -14.08
CA ALA A 509 15.94 -0.82 -14.96
C ALA A 509 17.02 -1.79 -14.45
N LEU A 510 16.79 -2.49 -13.33
CA LEU A 510 17.77 -3.39 -12.74
C LEU A 510 18.06 -4.57 -13.68
N GLY A 511 19.32 -4.76 -14.04
CA GLY A 511 19.78 -5.80 -14.97
C GLY A 511 19.68 -5.44 -16.45
N SER A 512 19.08 -4.29 -16.82
CA SER A 512 19.03 -3.80 -18.21
C SER A 512 19.83 -2.51 -18.42
N GLY A 513 19.79 -1.58 -17.46
CA GLY A 513 20.57 -0.33 -17.46
C GLY A 513 21.18 0.05 -16.11
N ILE A 514 20.62 -0.46 -15.02
CA ILE A 514 21.14 -0.29 -13.66
C ILE A 514 21.72 -1.62 -13.17
N THR A 515 22.93 -1.59 -12.61
CA THR A 515 23.60 -2.77 -12.03
C THR A 515 23.72 -2.66 -10.51
N LYS A 516 23.93 -3.79 -9.83
CA LYS A 516 24.14 -3.82 -8.38
C LYS A 516 25.41 -3.05 -7.99
N GLU A 517 26.46 -3.16 -8.79
CA GLU A 517 27.72 -2.44 -8.61
C GLU A 517 27.50 -0.93 -8.65
N LEU A 518 26.72 -0.43 -9.61
CA LEU A 518 26.41 0.98 -9.73
C LEU A 518 25.60 1.50 -8.54
N ILE A 519 24.67 0.69 -8.02
CA ILE A 519 23.93 1.02 -6.79
C ILE A 519 24.87 1.06 -5.58
N ARG A 520 25.78 0.09 -5.45
CA ARG A 520 26.79 0.03 -4.37
C ARG A 520 27.70 1.27 -4.38
N GLU A 521 28.18 1.66 -5.56
CA GLU A 521 28.96 2.88 -5.74
C GLU A 521 28.17 4.12 -5.34
N ALA A 522 26.92 4.24 -5.79
CA ALA A 522 26.07 5.37 -5.47
C ALA A 522 25.64 5.41 -3.99
N ALA A 523 25.52 4.26 -3.34
CA ALA A 523 25.30 4.16 -1.90
C ALA A 523 26.45 4.81 -1.13
N SER A 524 27.70 4.60 -1.57
CA SER A 524 28.92 5.09 -0.92
C SER A 524 29.37 6.49 -1.39
N ASP A 525 28.57 7.15 -2.23
CA ASP A 525 28.93 8.47 -2.76
C ASP A 525 28.94 9.54 -1.66
N ASP A 526 30.04 10.30 -1.57
CA ASP A 526 30.00 11.59 -0.89
C ASP A 526 29.10 12.60 -1.64
N LEU A 527 27.82 12.63 -1.26
CA LEU A 527 26.81 13.49 -1.87
C LEU A 527 26.99 14.98 -1.55
N ARG A 528 27.93 15.34 -0.65
CA ARG A 528 28.15 16.75 -0.30
C ARG A 528 29.18 17.43 -1.19
N LYS A 529 29.91 16.65 -2.01
CA LYS A 529 30.86 17.20 -2.99
C LYS A 529 30.16 18.01 -4.09
N PRO A 530 30.73 19.15 -4.51
CA PRO A 530 30.14 20.00 -5.54
C PRO A 530 29.78 19.24 -6.82
N ASN A 531 28.55 19.43 -7.30
CA ASN A 531 27.92 18.79 -8.47
C ASN A 531 27.73 17.27 -8.40
N LYS A 532 28.32 16.56 -7.42
CA LYS A 532 28.37 15.09 -7.42
C LYS A 532 26.97 14.46 -7.41
N SER A 533 26.07 14.91 -6.52
CA SER A 533 24.71 14.38 -6.47
C SER A 533 23.88 14.71 -7.70
N ARG A 534 24.04 15.90 -8.28
CA ARG A 534 23.34 16.27 -9.52
C ARG A 534 23.77 15.35 -10.65
N ASP A 535 25.08 15.16 -10.82
CA ASP A 535 25.61 14.37 -11.92
C ASP A 535 25.21 12.89 -11.75
N ARG A 536 25.24 12.37 -10.52
CA ARG A 536 24.72 11.03 -10.20
C ARG A 536 23.22 10.89 -10.48
N TYR A 537 22.41 11.86 -10.07
CA TYR A 537 20.96 11.87 -10.34
C TYR A 537 20.66 11.73 -11.83
N PHE A 538 21.32 12.53 -12.66
CA PHE A 538 21.11 12.50 -14.11
C PHE A 538 21.76 11.29 -14.79
N GLN A 539 22.84 10.73 -14.23
CA GLN A 539 23.38 9.44 -14.67
C GLN A 539 22.35 8.32 -14.46
N MET A 540 21.82 8.18 -13.24
CA MET A 540 20.80 7.18 -12.91
C MET A 540 19.54 7.36 -13.74
N LEU A 541 19.12 8.61 -13.96
CA LEU A 541 17.96 8.91 -14.80
C LEU A 541 18.18 8.46 -16.24
N ARG A 542 19.35 8.71 -16.84
CA ARG A 542 19.67 8.27 -18.21
C ARG A 542 19.71 6.76 -18.35
N LEU A 543 20.33 6.08 -17.39
CA LEU A 543 20.46 4.63 -17.38
C LEU A 543 19.12 3.91 -17.12
N SER A 544 18.09 4.63 -16.67
CA SER A 544 16.76 4.07 -16.41
C SER A 544 15.67 4.54 -17.38
N GLN A 545 16.05 5.17 -18.51
CA GLN A 545 15.07 5.73 -19.47
C GLN A 545 14.20 4.66 -20.15
N ASP A 546 14.78 3.54 -20.55
CA ASP A 546 14.07 2.50 -21.31
C ASP A 546 13.14 1.64 -20.43
N ALA A 547 13.24 1.76 -19.10
CA ALA A 547 12.42 1.01 -18.15
C ALA A 547 10.99 1.56 -17.99
N ASP A 548 10.72 2.79 -18.45
CA ASP A 548 9.37 3.37 -18.47
C ASP A 548 8.45 2.70 -19.52
N VAL A 549 9.01 1.95 -20.48
CA VAL A 549 8.27 1.41 -21.64
C VAL A 549 7.45 0.15 -21.28
N PHE A 550 7.72 -0.50 -20.14
CA PHE A 550 7.01 -1.70 -19.69
C PHE A 550 5.81 -1.45 -18.76
N ARG A 551 5.28 -0.23 -18.71
CA ARG A 551 3.91 -0.02 -18.22
C ARG A 551 3.01 0.07 -19.44
N PRO A 552 2.24 -0.99 -19.79
CA PRO A 552 1.17 -0.83 -20.77
C PRO A 552 0.33 0.33 -20.28
N GLU A 553 0.32 1.37 -21.09
CA GLU A 553 -0.37 2.59 -20.79
C GLU A 553 -1.79 2.24 -20.35
N GLN A 554 -2.28 2.88 -19.28
CA GLN A 554 -3.72 3.04 -19.06
C GLN A 554 -4.37 3.89 -20.18
N ARG A 555 -3.84 3.85 -21.41
CA ARG A 555 -4.46 4.41 -22.59
C ARG A 555 -5.46 3.38 -23.09
N GLY A 556 -6.73 3.71 -22.88
CA GLY A 556 -7.77 3.26 -23.78
C GLY A 556 -7.40 3.69 -25.21
N ALA A 557 -6.80 2.78 -25.96
CA ALA A 557 -6.75 2.80 -27.41
C ALA A 557 -6.61 1.34 -27.86
N LEU A 558 -7.74 0.76 -28.24
CA LEU A 558 -7.80 -0.48 -29.01
C LEU A 558 -6.90 -0.35 -30.25
N PRO A 559 -6.27 -1.45 -30.73
CA PRO A 559 -5.70 -1.47 -32.06
C PRO A 559 -6.78 -1.11 -33.09
N ARG A 560 -6.52 -0.07 -33.88
CA ARG A 560 -7.29 0.22 -35.10
C ARG A 560 -7.02 -0.89 -36.10
N SER A 561 -7.93 -1.86 -36.18
CA SER A 561 -8.06 -2.74 -37.35
C SER A 561 -9.50 -3.24 -37.46
N PHE A 562 -10.45 -2.32 -37.61
CA PHE A 562 -11.78 -2.60 -38.15
C PHE A 562 -12.31 -1.30 -38.74
N MET A 563 -11.96 -1.05 -40.00
CA MET A 563 -12.74 -0.34 -41.03
C MET A 563 -11.89 -0.30 -42.30
N ASP A 564 -12.55 -0.58 -43.44
CA ASP A 564 -12.08 -0.65 -44.83
C ASP A 564 -11.55 -2.07 -45.20
N ASP A 565 -12.18 -2.91 -46.03
CA ASP A 565 -13.25 -2.80 -47.03
C ASP A 565 -13.90 -4.20 -47.27
N GLU A 566 -15.15 -4.18 -47.76
CA GLU A 566 -16.09 -5.28 -48.15
C GLU A 566 -17.10 -5.82 -47.11
#